data_AF-A0A657LTW2-F1
#
_entry.id   AF-A0A657LTW2-F1
#
_cell.length_a   1.000
_cell.length_b   1.000
_cell.length_c   1.000
_cell.angle_alpha   90.00
_cell.angle_beta   90.00
_cell.angle_gamma   90.00
#
_symmetry.space_group_name_H-M   'P 1'
#
loop_
_entity.id
_entity.type
_entity.pdbx_description
1 polymer ?
#
loop_
_entity_poly.entity_id
_entity_poly.type
_entity_poly.pdbx_seq_one_letter_code
_entity_poly.pdbx_strand_id
1 'polypeptide(L)'
;MATLQNFESEIEKTRGIVSQMRGKMEQSGAVLDQFAKADTKLGDVNFDIENARISDVVNQQRVMEGNIADLILGLEDATNTFGAEFETMKSYTGYEKFIGMFSKQSMQRMRTDRVRNMSLAGNLQQLLSKSDTIVGILKEQKAVLDQRYKQSEASLIQVIERRKGTMTSLQDTQKRIEELNPMLMDIENKIAASTDQMTRAQLEGERSALATEYNQKQAKEQELLAESQTLERYTSMFQTFVDSLNNQIAAQNTLINKLTIDTEQRIVLYKALEDSLKTAAQQDVAHKINTLGSQVDTAAEETMAGIGSASQRHIGDLLEMHEKNMLSTQDIQRRKKLADDAFARRFQTVMDKHNSANYVKP
;
A
#
# COMPACT_ATOMS: atom_id res chain seq x y z
N MET A 1 -14.75 -24.42 8.67
CA MET A 1 -15.87 -23.50 8.36
C MET A 1 -15.88 -22.24 9.24
N ALA A 2 -15.71 -22.34 10.57
CA ALA A 2 -15.68 -21.15 11.45
C ALA A 2 -14.55 -20.14 11.15
N THR A 3 -13.36 -20.60 10.77
CA THR A 3 -12.23 -19.75 10.34
C THR A 3 -12.53 -18.98 9.04
N LEU A 4 -13.19 -19.62 8.06
CA LEU A 4 -13.53 -19.02 6.76
C LEU A 4 -14.64 -17.94 6.85
N GLN A 5 -15.58 -18.07 7.78
CA GLN A 5 -16.56 -17.02 8.08
C GLN A 5 -15.90 -15.79 8.72
N ASN A 6 -14.85 -15.97 9.53
CA ASN A 6 -14.11 -14.88 10.13
C ASN A 6 -13.38 -14.02 9.07
N PHE A 7 -12.87 -14.64 8.00
CA PHE A 7 -12.23 -13.91 6.89
C PHE A 7 -13.17 -12.93 6.18
N GLU A 8 -14.45 -13.30 5.97
CA GLU A 8 -15.38 -12.41 5.27
C GLU A 8 -15.61 -11.12 6.07
N SER A 9 -15.82 -11.26 7.38
CA SER A 9 -15.99 -10.13 8.29
C SER A 9 -14.76 -9.22 8.32
N GLU A 10 -13.55 -9.79 8.39
CA GLU A 10 -12.31 -9.00 8.40
C GLU A 10 -11.99 -8.36 7.04
N ILE A 11 -12.36 -8.99 5.92
CA ILE A 11 -12.29 -8.38 4.58
C ILE A 11 -13.24 -7.18 4.48
N GLU A 12 -14.49 -7.31 4.91
CA GLU A 12 -15.46 -6.21 4.91
C GLU A 12 -15.02 -5.05 5.81
N LYS A 13 -14.51 -5.36 7.00
CA LYS A 13 -13.93 -4.35 7.90
C LYS A 13 -12.74 -3.63 7.26
N THR A 14 -11.88 -4.37 6.55
CA THR A 14 -10.76 -3.79 5.80
C THR A 14 -11.26 -2.87 4.69
N ARG A 15 -12.28 -3.27 3.91
CA ARG A 15 -12.91 -2.42 2.89
C ARG A 15 -13.45 -1.12 3.49
N GLY A 16 -14.14 -1.21 4.63
CA GLY A 16 -14.66 -0.06 5.36
C GLY A 16 -13.55 0.92 5.75
N ILE A 17 -12.45 0.42 6.32
CA ILE A 17 -11.29 1.24 6.70
C ILE A 17 -10.66 1.89 5.46
N VAL A 18 -10.45 1.13 4.38
CA VAL A 18 -9.91 1.66 3.11
C VAL A 18 -10.77 2.81 2.57
N SER A 19 -12.09 2.64 2.57
CA SER A 19 -13.03 3.67 2.12
C SER A 19 -12.93 4.95 2.96
N GLN A 20 -12.93 4.82 4.28
CA GLN A 20 -12.78 5.96 5.19
C GLN A 20 -11.45 6.69 4.98
N MET A 21 -10.36 5.95 4.78
CA MET A 21 -9.05 6.54 4.53
C MET A 21 -8.97 7.26 3.19
N ARG A 22 -9.60 6.74 2.13
CA ARG A 22 -9.70 7.45 0.84
C ARG A 22 -10.33 8.82 1.01
N GLY A 23 -11.46 8.91 1.73
CA GLY A 23 -12.11 10.19 2.02
C GLY A 23 -11.24 11.14 2.83
N LYS A 24 -10.50 10.63 3.82
CA LYS A 24 -9.58 11.45 4.60
C LYS A 24 -8.40 11.97 3.78
N MET A 25 -7.82 11.13 2.92
CA MET A 25 -6.73 11.48 2.01
C MET A 25 -7.16 12.49 0.95
N GLU A 26 -8.38 12.40 0.42
CA GLU A 26 -8.91 13.34 -0.56
C GLU A 26 -9.00 14.76 0.01
N GLN A 27 -9.54 14.89 1.21
CA GLN A 27 -9.65 16.17 1.89
C GLN A 27 -8.28 16.74 2.27
N SER A 28 -7.35 15.90 2.77
CA SER A 28 -5.96 16.33 3.02
C SER A 28 -5.27 16.82 1.75
N GLY A 29 -5.45 16.10 0.64
CA GLY A 29 -4.91 16.50 -0.66
C GLY A 29 -5.40 17.87 -1.13
N ALA A 30 -6.68 18.19 -0.90
CA ALA A 30 -7.22 19.50 -1.25
C ALA A 30 -6.60 20.65 -0.42
N VAL A 31 -6.38 20.43 0.88
CA VAL A 31 -5.75 21.41 1.77
C VAL A 31 -4.27 21.60 1.42
N LEU A 32 -3.55 20.51 1.14
CA LEU A 32 -2.17 20.55 0.69
C LEU A 32 -2.03 21.31 -0.64
N ASP A 33 -2.89 21.03 -1.62
CA ASP A 33 -2.89 21.76 -2.89
C ASP A 33 -3.16 23.26 -2.69
N GLN A 34 -3.99 23.63 -1.71
CA GLN A 34 -4.16 25.03 -1.33
C GLN A 34 -2.85 25.60 -0.77
N PHE A 35 -2.19 24.95 0.19
CA PHE A 35 -0.90 25.44 0.72
C PHE A 35 0.17 25.62 -0.36
N ALA A 36 0.20 24.73 -1.36
CA ALA A 36 1.16 24.84 -2.47
C ALA A 36 0.88 26.04 -3.39
N LYS A 37 -0.39 26.27 -3.73
CA LYS A 37 -0.82 27.31 -4.70
C LYS A 37 -1.07 28.68 -4.09
N ALA A 38 -1.30 28.75 -2.77
CA ALA A 38 -1.84 29.92 -2.10
C ALA A 38 -0.81 31.05 -1.88
N ASP A 39 -1.14 32.22 -2.43
CA ASP A 39 -0.98 33.57 -1.84
C ASP A 39 -1.86 33.77 -0.59
N THR A 40 -2.69 32.77 -0.25
CA THR A 40 -3.54 32.77 0.93
C THR A 40 -2.67 32.61 2.17
N LYS A 41 -2.57 33.68 2.98
CA LYS A 41 -2.06 33.63 4.36
C LYS A 41 -2.98 32.75 5.20
N LEU A 42 -2.92 31.43 5.01
CA LEU A 42 -3.55 30.46 5.88
C LEU A 42 -2.82 30.56 7.23
N GLY A 43 -3.55 30.89 8.28
CA GLY A 43 -2.98 31.06 9.62
C GLY A 43 -2.49 29.73 10.20
N ASP A 44 -1.65 29.80 11.24
CA ASP A 44 -1.03 28.66 11.92
C ASP A 44 -2.01 27.54 12.31
N VAL A 45 -3.25 27.91 12.67
CA VAL A 45 -4.29 26.95 13.06
C VAL A 45 -4.61 25.96 11.94
N ASN A 46 -4.63 26.40 10.68
CA ASN A 46 -4.92 25.52 9.55
C ASN A 46 -3.77 24.54 9.28
N PHE A 47 -2.53 24.97 9.52
CA PHE A 47 -1.35 24.11 9.40
C PHE A 47 -1.35 23.01 10.48
N ASP A 48 -1.58 23.37 11.74
CA ASP A 48 -1.58 22.41 12.83
C ASP A 48 -2.69 21.37 12.70
N ILE A 49 -3.88 21.80 12.25
CA ILE A 49 -5.00 20.91 11.94
C ILE A 49 -4.60 19.93 10.83
N GLU A 50 -4.00 20.42 9.74
CA GLU A 50 -3.62 19.55 8.62
C GLU A 50 -2.50 18.58 9.02
N ASN A 51 -1.52 19.03 9.80
CA ASN A 51 -0.44 18.18 10.29
C ASN A 51 -0.98 17.05 11.20
N ALA A 52 -1.93 17.36 12.08
CA ALA A 52 -2.61 16.37 12.92
C ALA A 52 -3.43 15.38 12.08
N ARG A 53 -4.12 15.88 11.04
CA ARG A 53 -4.90 15.07 10.10
C ARG A 53 -4.03 14.12 9.29
N ILE A 54 -2.91 14.60 8.76
CA ILE A 54 -1.92 13.76 8.06
C ILE A 54 -1.42 12.67 9.00
N SER A 55 -1.06 13.04 10.24
CA SER A 55 -0.61 12.06 11.24
C SER A 55 -1.66 10.98 11.54
N ASP A 56 -2.94 11.36 11.65
CA ASP A 56 -4.05 10.42 11.83
C ASP A 56 -4.21 9.47 10.61
N VAL A 57 -4.14 10.01 9.39
CA VAL A 57 -4.19 9.21 8.16
C VAL A 57 -3.04 8.20 8.12
N VAL A 58 -1.83 8.64 8.45
CA VAL A 58 -0.64 7.76 8.47
C VAL A 58 -0.81 6.63 9.48
N ASN A 59 -1.29 6.94 10.69
CA ASN A 59 -1.49 5.93 11.72
C ASN A 59 -2.60 4.93 11.36
N GLN A 60 -3.72 5.40 10.81
CA GLN A 60 -4.80 4.53 10.35
C GLN A 60 -4.36 3.61 9.21
N GLN A 61 -3.53 4.11 8.30
CA GLN A 61 -2.98 3.28 7.23
C GLN A 61 -2.09 2.16 7.76
N ARG A 62 -1.24 2.41 8.75
CA ARG A 62 -0.43 1.33 9.38
C ARG A 62 -1.31 0.25 10.02
N VAL A 63 -2.40 0.64 10.69
CA VAL A 63 -3.36 -0.32 11.27
C VAL A 63 -4.01 -1.15 10.16
N MET A 64 -4.43 -0.51 9.07
CA MET A 64 -5.01 -1.21 7.93
C MET A 64 -4.00 -2.17 7.27
N GLU A 65 -2.75 -1.74 7.04
CA GLU A 65 -1.69 -2.60 6.51
C GLU A 65 -1.47 -3.82 7.41
N GLY A 66 -1.50 -3.63 8.73
CA GLY A 66 -1.40 -4.71 9.71
C GLY A 66 -2.58 -5.70 9.64
N ASN A 67 -3.80 -5.20 9.50
CA ASN A 67 -4.97 -6.07 9.34
C ASN A 67 -4.90 -6.89 8.04
N ILE A 68 -4.44 -6.29 6.94
CA ILE A 68 -4.27 -7.01 5.67
C ILE A 68 -3.12 -8.02 5.78
N ALA A 69 -2.02 -7.66 6.43
CA ALA A 69 -0.93 -8.59 6.70
C ALA A 69 -1.42 -9.82 7.50
N ASP A 70 -2.24 -9.62 8.52
CA ASP A 70 -2.85 -10.70 9.31
C ASP A 70 -3.79 -11.58 8.47
N LEU A 71 -4.59 -10.98 7.59
CA LEU A 71 -5.41 -11.72 6.61
C LEU A 71 -4.56 -12.58 5.66
N ILE A 72 -3.43 -12.05 5.17
CA ILE A 72 -2.52 -12.79 4.29
C ILE A 72 -1.91 -13.99 5.03
N LEU A 73 -1.44 -13.78 6.27
CA LEU A 73 -0.91 -14.85 7.12
C LEU A 73 -1.96 -15.93 7.38
N GLY A 74 -3.18 -15.54 7.73
CA GLY A 74 -4.27 -16.50 7.94
C GLY A 74 -4.63 -17.28 6.67
N LEU A 75 -4.60 -16.66 5.49
CA LEU A 75 -4.80 -17.36 4.22
C LEU A 75 -3.65 -18.33 3.94
N GLU A 76 -2.41 -17.98 4.31
CA GLU A 76 -1.26 -18.87 4.22
C GLU A 76 -1.39 -20.07 5.17
N ASP A 77 -1.77 -19.87 6.42
CA ASP A 77 -2.03 -20.95 7.39
C ASP A 77 -3.12 -21.92 6.91
N ALA A 78 -4.22 -21.38 6.38
CA ALA A 78 -5.28 -22.19 5.77
C ALA A 78 -4.77 -22.98 4.57
N THR A 79 -3.86 -22.41 3.78
CA THR A 79 -3.24 -23.07 2.62
C THR A 79 -2.27 -24.17 3.03
N ASN A 80 -1.47 -23.94 4.07
CA ASN A 80 -0.53 -24.91 4.60
C ASN A 80 -1.28 -26.10 5.22
N THR A 81 -2.36 -25.83 5.97
CA THR A 81 -3.25 -26.87 6.52
C THR A 81 -3.87 -27.69 5.39
N PHE A 82 -4.40 -27.02 4.36
CA PHE A 82 -4.92 -27.68 3.17
C PHE A 82 -3.86 -28.54 2.46
N GLY A 83 -2.64 -28.02 2.30
CA GLY A 83 -1.54 -28.75 1.67
C GLY A 83 -1.17 -30.01 2.45
N ALA A 84 -1.15 -29.95 3.79
CA ALA A 84 -0.92 -31.11 4.64
C ALA A 84 -2.05 -32.14 4.50
N GLU A 85 -3.32 -31.71 4.56
CA GLU A 85 -4.48 -32.58 4.33
C GLU A 85 -4.42 -33.25 2.96
N PHE A 86 -4.05 -32.50 1.92
CA PHE A 86 -3.91 -33.02 0.56
C PHE A 86 -2.78 -34.05 0.41
N GLU A 87 -1.62 -33.87 1.07
CA GLU A 87 -0.55 -34.88 1.06
C GLU A 87 -0.98 -36.20 1.74
N THR A 88 -1.82 -36.13 2.78
CA THR A 88 -2.42 -37.35 3.37
C THR A 88 -3.36 -38.08 2.41
N MET A 89 -3.97 -37.38 1.44
CA MET A 89 -4.80 -38.02 0.42
C MET A 89 -3.98 -38.75 -0.64
N LYS A 90 -2.82 -38.20 -1.01
CA LYS A 90 -1.93 -38.83 -2.00
C LYS A 90 -1.41 -40.18 -1.50
N SER A 91 -1.11 -40.27 -0.21
CA SER A 91 -0.56 -41.48 0.40
C SER A 91 -1.65 -42.45 0.88
N TYR A 92 -1.29 -43.74 0.98
CA TYR A 92 -2.12 -44.73 1.67
C TYR A 92 -1.94 -44.60 3.17
N THR A 93 -3.05 -44.59 3.91
CA THR A 93 -3.06 -44.63 5.38
C THR A 93 -2.47 -45.95 5.88
N GLY A 94 -2.09 -45.99 7.16
CA GLY A 94 -1.61 -47.23 7.80
C GLY A 94 -2.62 -48.39 7.69
N TYR A 95 -3.91 -48.08 7.82
CA TYR A 95 -4.99 -49.06 7.68
C TYR A 95 -5.18 -49.51 6.22
N GLU A 96 -5.13 -48.60 5.25
CA GLU A 96 -5.17 -48.98 3.83
C GLU A 96 -3.95 -49.81 3.43
N LYS A 97 -2.75 -49.47 3.92
CA LYS A 97 -1.53 -50.27 3.73
C LYS A 97 -1.69 -51.67 4.30
N PHE A 98 -2.29 -51.78 5.49
CA PHE A 98 -2.62 -53.06 6.11
C PHE A 98 -3.58 -53.88 5.25
N ILE A 99 -4.68 -53.28 4.78
CA ILE A 99 -5.64 -53.95 3.88
C ILE A 99 -4.98 -54.36 2.56
N GLY A 100 -4.05 -53.58 2.02
CA GLY A 100 -3.37 -53.94 0.77
C GLY A 100 -2.33 -55.04 0.87
N MET A 101 -1.95 -55.47 2.08
CA MET A 101 -1.26 -56.75 2.27
C MET A 101 -2.17 -57.94 1.89
N PHE A 102 -3.50 -57.76 1.98
CA PHE A 102 -4.50 -58.78 1.67
C PHE A 102 -5.18 -58.56 0.31
N SER A 103 -5.49 -57.31 -0.05
CA SER A 103 -6.16 -56.95 -1.31
C SER A 103 -5.75 -55.56 -1.78
N LYS A 104 -4.94 -55.52 -2.84
CA LYS A 104 -4.57 -54.27 -3.52
C LYS A 104 -5.79 -53.51 -4.05
N GLN A 105 -6.80 -54.24 -4.53
CA GLN A 105 -8.05 -53.64 -5.03
C GLN A 105 -8.86 -52.99 -3.91
N SER A 106 -8.95 -53.62 -2.74
CA SER A 106 -9.69 -53.07 -1.59
C SER A 106 -8.98 -51.84 -1.02
N MET A 107 -7.64 -51.88 -0.90
CA MET A 107 -6.82 -50.72 -0.52
C MET A 107 -7.06 -49.52 -1.45
N GLN A 108 -7.11 -49.76 -2.77
CA GLN A 108 -7.34 -48.71 -3.75
C GLN A 108 -8.75 -48.10 -3.65
N ARG A 109 -9.80 -48.94 -3.49
CA ARG A 109 -11.18 -48.45 -3.30
C ARG A 109 -11.31 -47.58 -2.05
N MET A 110 -10.72 -48.01 -0.94
CA MET A 110 -10.75 -47.22 0.31
C MET A 110 -10.12 -45.83 0.14
N ARG A 111 -9.01 -45.75 -0.60
CA ARG A 111 -8.41 -44.46 -0.95
C ARG A 111 -9.34 -43.62 -1.81
N THR A 112 -9.93 -44.19 -2.86
CA THR A 112 -10.87 -43.49 -3.75
C THR A 112 -12.07 -42.95 -2.99
N ASP A 113 -12.67 -43.75 -2.10
CA ASP A 113 -13.82 -43.35 -1.28
C ASP A 113 -13.45 -42.22 -0.30
N ARG A 114 -12.27 -42.28 0.33
CA ARG A 114 -11.77 -41.20 1.18
C ARG A 114 -11.57 -39.91 0.38
N VAL A 115 -10.88 -40.01 -0.76
CA VAL A 115 -10.56 -38.86 -1.61
C VAL A 115 -11.83 -38.16 -2.11
N ARG A 116 -12.86 -38.94 -2.47
CA ARG A 116 -14.15 -38.43 -2.98
C ARG A 116 -14.99 -37.73 -1.91
N ASN A 117 -14.99 -38.24 -0.68
CA ASN A 117 -15.84 -37.72 0.39
C ASN A 117 -15.23 -36.50 1.12
N MET A 118 -14.05 -36.04 0.71
CA MET A 118 -13.35 -34.93 1.32
C MET A 118 -13.73 -33.62 0.61
N SER A 119 -14.37 -32.68 1.33
CA SER A 119 -14.85 -31.39 0.80
C SER A 119 -13.73 -30.36 0.57
N LEU A 120 -12.68 -30.73 -0.18
CA LEU A 120 -11.46 -29.93 -0.34
C LEU A 120 -11.55 -28.90 -1.47
N ALA A 121 -12.19 -29.26 -2.59
CA ALA A 121 -12.30 -28.36 -3.74
C ALA A 121 -13.02 -27.04 -3.38
N GLY A 122 -14.13 -27.14 -2.62
CA GLY A 122 -14.89 -25.97 -2.16
C GLY A 122 -14.10 -25.05 -1.20
N ASN A 123 -13.26 -25.62 -0.33
CA ASN A 123 -12.43 -24.82 0.58
C ASN A 123 -11.34 -24.04 -0.18
N LEU A 124 -10.71 -24.67 -1.17
CA LEU A 124 -9.64 -24.03 -1.93
C LEU A 124 -10.15 -22.94 -2.88
N GLN A 125 -11.32 -23.14 -3.49
CA GLN A 125 -12.01 -22.11 -4.27
C GLN A 125 -12.30 -20.85 -3.42
N GLN A 126 -12.73 -21.03 -2.18
CA GLN A 126 -12.97 -19.91 -1.26
C GLN A 126 -11.66 -19.17 -0.92
N LEU A 127 -10.56 -19.89 -0.70
CA LEU A 127 -9.25 -19.27 -0.44
C LEU A 127 -8.75 -18.46 -1.64
N LEU A 128 -8.95 -18.98 -2.86
CA LEU A 128 -8.61 -18.28 -4.10
C LEU A 128 -9.44 -17.01 -4.27
N SER A 129 -10.76 -17.09 -4.13
CA SER A 129 -11.65 -15.92 -4.23
C SER A 129 -11.36 -14.83 -3.18
N LYS A 130 -11.07 -15.23 -1.93
CA LYS A 130 -10.67 -14.30 -0.87
C LYS A 130 -9.30 -13.66 -1.16
N SER A 131 -8.34 -14.43 -1.67
CA SER A 131 -7.04 -13.91 -2.08
C SER A 131 -7.19 -12.87 -3.18
N ASP A 132 -7.96 -13.16 -4.23
CA ASP A 132 -8.22 -12.22 -5.33
C ASP A 132 -8.88 -10.93 -4.86
N THR A 133 -9.87 -11.05 -3.98
CA THR A 133 -10.54 -9.90 -3.37
C THR A 133 -9.55 -8.98 -2.64
N ILE A 134 -8.67 -9.55 -1.82
CA ILE A 134 -7.66 -8.76 -1.08
C ILE A 134 -6.63 -8.17 -2.03
N VAL A 135 -6.18 -8.91 -3.06
CA VAL A 135 -5.29 -8.37 -4.10
C VAL A 135 -5.95 -7.17 -4.81
N GLY A 136 -7.24 -7.26 -5.14
CA GLY A 136 -8.01 -6.17 -5.73
C GLY A 136 -8.01 -4.92 -4.84
N ILE A 137 -8.36 -5.06 -3.55
CA ILE A 137 -8.34 -3.98 -2.57
C ILE A 137 -6.95 -3.32 -2.50
N LEU A 138 -5.89 -4.13 -2.39
CA LEU A 138 -4.51 -3.66 -2.33
C LEU A 138 -4.08 -2.91 -3.59
N LYS A 139 -4.42 -3.41 -4.78
CA LYS A 139 -4.10 -2.78 -6.07
C LYS A 139 -4.82 -1.45 -6.24
N GLU A 140 -6.11 -1.39 -5.94
CA GLU A 140 -6.85 -0.13 -6.02
C GLU A 140 -6.31 0.90 -5.03
N GLN A 141 -6.02 0.49 -3.79
CA GLN A 141 -5.43 1.38 -2.81
C GLN A 141 -4.04 1.87 -3.24
N LYS A 142 -3.20 0.98 -3.79
CA LYS A 142 -1.90 1.37 -4.34
C LYS A 142 -2.05 2.43 -5.43
N ALA A 143 -3.02 2.29 -6.34
CA ALA A 143 -3.27 3.28 -7.38
C ALA A 143 -3.61 4.67 -6.79
N VAL A 144 -4.43 4.71 -5.74
CA VAL A 144 -4.74 5.95 -5.01
C VAL A 144 -3.48 6.53 -4.35
N LEU A 145 -2.68 5.70 -3.68
CA LEU A 145 -1.43 6.13 -3.05
C LEU A 145 -0.43 6.68 -4.07
N ASP A 146 -0.24 6.00 -5.21
CA ASP A 146 0.64 6.44 -6.29
C ASP A 146 0.21 7.79 -6.87
N GLN A 147 -1.10 7.99 -7.07
CA GLN A 147 -1.63 9.27 -7.54
C GLN A 147 -1.38 10.39 -6.52
N ARG A 148 -1.61 10.12 -5.23
CA ARG A 148 -1.39 11.09 -4.15
C ARG A 148 0.08 11.41 -3.94
N TYR A 149 0.96 10.42 -4.07
CA TYR A 149 2.41 10.62 -4.05
C TYR A 149 2.81 11.63 -5.13
N LYS A 150 2.43 11.40 -6.39
CA LYS A 150 2.77 12.29 -7.52
C LYS A 150 2.25 13.72 -7.32
N GLN A 151 1.01 13.86 -6.83
CA GLN A 151 0.43 15.18 -6.55
C GLN A 151 1.17 15.89 -5.43
N SER A 152 1.46 15.18 -4.32
CA SER A 152 2.13 15.76 -3.16
C SER A 152 3.59 16.11 -3.44
N GLU A 153 4.28 15.30 -4.25
CA GLU A 153 5.64 15.56 -4.72
C GLU A 153 5.69 16.82 -5.62
N ALA A 154 4.74 16.96 -6.55
CA ALA A 154 4.62 18.17 -7.36
C ALA A 154 4.37 19.43 -6.50
N SER A 155 3.48 19.32 -5.52
CA SER A 155 3.19 20.39 -4.55
C SER A 155 4.40 20.74 -3.68
N LEU A 156 5.17 19.74 -3.23
CA LEU A 156 6.44 19.93 -2.51
C LEU A 156 7.44 20.72 -3.35
N ILE A 157 7.62 20.34 -4.62
CA ILE A 157 8.54 21.04 -5.55
C ILE A 157 8.11 22.50 -5.71
N GLN A 158 6.81 22.77 -5.85
CA GLN A 158 6.29 24.14 -5.95
C GLN A 158 6.60 24.97 -4.70
N VAL A 159 6.39 24.43 -3.50
CA VAL A 159 6.70 25.12 -2.24
C VAL A 159 8.21 25.40 -2.11
N ILE A 160 9.05 24.45 -2.50
CA ILE A 160 10.51 24.62 -2.48
C ILE A 160 10.94 25.75 -3.44
N GLU A 161 10.41 25.79 -4.66
CA GLU A 161 10.78 26.83 -5.62
C GLU A 161 10.28 28.22 -5.17
N ARG A 162 9.08 28.30 -4.59
CA ARG A 162 8.58 29.53 -3.95
C ARG A 162 9.52 30.00 -2.84
N ARG A 163 9.89 29.10 -1.93
CA ARG A 163 10.82 29.42 -0.83
C ARG A 163 12.14 29.97 -1.36
N LYS A 164 12.68 29.34 -2.41
CA LYS A 164 13.92 29.79 -3.06
C LYS A 164 13.76 31.20 -3.65
N GLY A 165 12.66 31.50 -4.34
CA GLY A 165 12.36 32.84 -4.84
C GLY A 165 12.21 33.89 -3.74
N THR A 166 11.53 33.55 -2.64
CA THR A 166 11.39 34.41 -1.45
C THR A 166 12.76 34.67 -0.81
N MET A 167 13.62 33.66 -0.69
CA MET A 167 14.98 33.81 -0.17
C MET A 167 15.85 34.71 -1.05
N THR A 168 15.77 34.59 -2.38
CA THR A 168 16.47 35.52 -3.29
C THR A 168 15.98 36.95 -3.11
N SER A 169 14.66 37.17 -3.04
CA SER A 169 14.08 38.49 -2.81
C SER A 169 14.47 39.08 -1.46
N LEU A 170 14.60 38.23 -0.44
CA LEU A 170 15.06 38.60 0.89
C LEU A 170 16.51 39.07 0.85
N GLN A 171 17.39 38.31 0.19
CA GLN A 171 18.80 38.69 0.02
C GLN A 171 18.97 40.02 -0.73
N ASP A 172 18.20 40.23 -1.81
CA ASP A 172 18.23 41.49 -2.56
C ASP A 172 17.73 42.67 -1.71
N THR A 173 16.70 42.44 -0.89
CA THR A 173 16.16 43.44 0.03
C THR A 173 17.17 43.80 1.11
N GLN A 174 17.82 42.80 1.72
CA GLN A 174 18.87 42.98 2.72
C GLN A 174 20.05 43.76 2.16
N LYS A 175 20.52 43.40 0.97
CA LYS A 175 21.58 44.13 0.28
C LYS A 175 21.20 45.59 0.05
N ARG A 176 19.95 45.87 -0.35
CA ARG A 176 19.49 47.25 -0.54
C ARG A 176 19.42 48.03 0.78
N ILE A 177 19.01 47.41 1.87
CA ILE A 177 19.05 48.02 3.22
C ILE A 177 20.49 48.37 3.60
N GLU A 178 21.44 47.45 3.36
CA GLU A 178 22.86 47.66 3.61
C GLU A 178 23.46 48.81 2.77
N GLU A 179 23.01 48.97 1.52
CA GLU A 179 23.40 50.10 0.65
C GLU A 179 22.79 51.44 1.08
N LEU A 180 21.55 51.45 1.58
CA LEU A 180 20.86 52.67 2.02
C LEU A 180 21.45 53.25 3.31
N ASN A 181 21.98 52.41 4.20
CA ASN A 181 22.62 52.83 5.45
C ASN A 181 23.74 53.89 5.25
N PRO A 182 24.80 53.64 4.43
CA PRO A 182 25.84 54.63 4.20
C PRO A 182 25.35 55.86 3.41
N MET A 183 24.37 55.70 2.51
CA MET A 183 23.78 56.84 1.78
C MET A 183 23.04 57.80 2.72
N LEU A 184 22.29 57.26 3.69
CA LEU A 184 21.63 58.04 4.73
C LEU A 184 22.66 58.76 5.62
N MET A 185 23.72 58.07 6.03
CA MET A 185 24.77 58.67 6.84
C MET A 185 25.54 59.78 6.08
N ASP A 186 25.84 59.57 4.80
CA ASP A 186 26.52 60.56 3.95
C ASP A 186 25.65 61.81 3.75
N ILE A 187 24.35 61.65 3.50
CA ILE A 187 23.47 62.81 3.31
C ILE A 187 23.24 63.57 4.62
N GLU A 188 23.18 62.88 5.76
CA GLU A 188 23.13 63.51 7.08
C GLU A 188 24.39 64.33 7.37
N ASN A 189 25.58 63.79 7.03
CA ASN A 189 26.84 64.51 7.14
C ASN A 189 26.87 65.76 6.23
N LYS A 190 26.37 65.65 4.99
CA LYS A 190 26.26 66.79 4.05
C LYS A 190 25.30 67.87 4.55
N ILE A 191 24.15 67.48 5.10
CA ILE A 191 23.19 68.40 5.73
C ILE A 191 23.86 69.15 6.90
N ALA A 192 24.60 68.43 7.76
CA ALA A 192 25.28 69.02 8.90
C ALA A 192 26.38 70.02 8.49
N ALA A 193 27.05 69.79 7.36
CA ALA A 193 28.09 70.66 6.82
C ALA A 193 27.56 71.86 6.00
N SER A 194 26.29 71.85 5.57
CA SER A 194 25.72 72.89 4.70
C SER A 194 25.27 74.13 5.48
N THR A 195 25.77 75.30 5.09
CA THR A 195 25.38 76.61 5.64
C THR A 195 24.36 77.37 4.78
N ASP A 196 24.21 77.00 3.50
CA ASP A 196 23.21 77.57 2.59
C ASP A 196 21.83 76.94 2.80
N GLN A 197 20.81 77.79 2.91
CA GLN A 197 19.45 77.39 3.28
C GLN A 197 18.73 76.64 2.16
N MET A 198 18.96 77.02 0.89
CA MET A 198 18.33 76.33 -0.25
C MET A 198 18.94 74.94 -0.45
N THR A 199 20.27 74.84 -0.41
CA THR A 199 21.01 73.58 -0.53
C THR A 199 20.60 72.61 0.59
N ARG A 200 20.48 73.12 1.82
CA ARG A 200 20.02 72.31 2.96
C ARG A 200 18.61 71.76 2.76
N ALA A 201 17.67 72.59 2.31
CA ALA A 201 16.30 72.15 2.05
C ALA A 201 16.23 71.04 0.98
N GLN A 202 17.07 71.12 -0.06
CA GLN A 202 17.16 70.07 -1.08
C GLN A 202 17.69 68.76 -0.50
N LEU A 203 18.79 68.81 0.26
CA LEU A 203 19.37 67.62 0.90
C LEU A 203 18.41 66.98 1.93
N GLU A 204 17.65 67.77 2.67
CA GLU A 204 16.61 67.27 3.58
C GLU A 204 15.50 66.52 2.83
N GLY A 205 15.13 66.99 1.63
CA GLY A 205 14.20 66.29 0.73
C GLY A 205 14.75 64.93 0.25
N GLU A 206 16.00 64.90 -0.20
CA GLU A 206 16.69 63.67 -0.61
C GLU A 206 16.83 62.67 0.55
N ARG A 207 17.18 63.14 1.77
CA ARG A 207 17.23 62.30 2.97
C ARG A 207 15.86 61.71 3.27
N SER A 208 14.79 62.49 3.17
CA SER A 208 13.43 62.00 3.39
C SER A 208 13.04 60.90 2.40
N ALA A 209 13.44 61.01 1.13
CA ALA A 209 13.22 59.98 0.13
C ALA A 209 13.96 58.69 0.47
N LEU A 210 15.26 58.78 0.81
CA LEU A 210 16.08 57.64 1.21
C LEU A 210 15.56 56.96 2.49
N ALA A 211 15.14 57.74 3.48
CA ALA A 211 14.58 57.22 4.73
C ALA A 211 13.25 56.50 4.50
N THR A 212 12.43 57.01 3.57
CA THR A 212 11.18 56.36 3.16
C THR A 212 11.45 55.02 2.49
N GLU A 213 12.39 54.97 1.54
CA GLU A 213 12.79 53.72 0.89
C GLU A 213 13.34 52.72 1.92
N TYR A 214 14.19 53.17 2.84
CA TYR A 214 14.76 52.33 3.90
C TYR A 214 13.68 51.68 4.75
N ASN A 215 12.72 52.46 5.24
CA ASN A 215 11.62 51.94 6.05
C ASN A 215 10.74 50.95 5.28
N GLN A 216 10.49 51.20 3.99
CA GLN A 216 9.77 50.27 3.12
C GLN A 216 10.53 48.96 2.93
N LYS A 217 11.85 49.02 2.74
CA LYS A 217 12.69 47.83 2.58
C LYS A 217 12.78 47.03 3.88
N GLN A 218 12.92 47.67 5.03
CA GLN A 218 12.85 47.05 6.36
C GLN A 218 11.51 46.31 6.57
N ALA A 219 10.39 46.96 6.27
CA ALA A 219 9.07 46.31 6.36
C ALA A 219 8.96 45.10 5.40
N LYS A 220 9.51 45.23 4.18
CA LYS A 220 9.53 44.14 3.20
C LYS A 220 10.42 42.99 3.63
N GLU A 221 11.56 43.25 4.27
CA GLU A 221 12.44 42.23 4.85
C GLU A 221 11.69 41.38 5.88
N GLN A 222 10.96 42.02 6.80
CA GLN A 222 10.16 41.31 7.82
C GLN A 222 9.05 40.46 7.18
N GLU A 223 8.39 40.98 6.15
CA GLU A 223 7.39 40.22 5.39
C GLU A 223 7.99 38.96 4.74
N LEU A 224 9.12 39.12 4.04
CA LEU A 224 9.81 38.02 3.35
C LEU A 224 10.38 36.99 4.33
N LEU A 225 10.86 37.41 5.50
CA LEU A 225 11.30 36.51 6.56
C LEU A 225 10.15 35.64 7.08
N ALA A 226 9.00 36.25 7.39
CA ALA A 226 7.82 35.52 7.85
C ALA A 226 7.29 34.54 6.78
N GLU A 227 7.28 34.97 5.52
CA GLU A 227 6.92 34.11 4.39
C GLU A 227 7.88 32.92 4.25
N SER A 228 9.19 33.16 4.31
CA SER A 228 10.22 32.11 4.22
C SER A 228 10.08 31.06 5.33
N GLN A 229 9.83 31.49 6.57
CA GLN A 229 9.58 30.59 7.70
C GLN A 229 8.31 29.74 7.51
N THR A 230 7.26 30.34 6.95
CA THR A 230 6.01 29.63 6.65
C THR A 230 6.25 28.57 5.57
N LEU A 231 6.95 28.92 4.49
CA LEU A 231 7.27 28.00 3.40
C LEU A 231 8.22 26.87 3.84
N GLU A 232 9.11 27.12 4.79
CA GLU A 232 9.94 26.09 5.42
C GLU A 232 9.10 25.06 6.19
N ARG A 233 8.12 25.52 6.98
CA ARG A 233 7.19 24.63 7.67
C ARG A 233 6.35 23.80 6.71
N TYR A 234 5.86 24.41 5.63
CA TYR A 234 5.14 23.69 4.58
C TYR A 234 6.04 22.65 3.91
N THR A 235 7.30 22.99 3.60
CA THR A 235 8.28 22.05 3.03
C THR A 235 8.43 20.82 3.92
N SER A 236 8.61 21.02 5.24
CA SER A 236 8.78 19.92 6.20
C SER A 236 7.54 19.02 6.30
N MET A 237 6.34 19.61 6.31
CA MET A 237 5.08 18.86 6.30
C MET A 237 4.91 18.03 5.03
N PHE A 238 5.16 18.63 3.86
CA PHE A 238 5.08 17.94 2.57
C PHE A 238 6.10 16.80 2.47
N GLN A 239 7.35 17.02 2.91
CA GLN A 239 8.37 15.96 2.96
C GLN A 239 7.90 14.79 3.82
N THR A 240 7.42 15.06 5.04
CA THR A 240 6.91 14.03 5.95
C THR A 240 5.76 13.24 5.31
N PHE A 241 4.85 13.93 4.61
CA PHE A 241 3.73 13.28 3.94
C PHE A 241 4.17 12.42 2.74
N VAL A 242 5.04 12.94 1.89
CA VAL A 242 5.61 12.22 0.73
C VAL A 242 6.39 10.98 1.19
N ASP A 243 7.21 11.09 2.24
CA ASP A 243 7.95 9.97 2.82
C ASP A 243 7.00 8.91 3.37
N SER A 244 5.92 9.33 4.03
CA SER A 244 4.90 8.40 4.51
C SER A 244 4.19 7.69 3.36
N LEU A 245 3.80 8.42 2.31
CA LEU A 245 3.16 7.83 1.12
C LEU A 245 4.09 6.82 0.44
N ASN A 246 5.38 7.14 0.29
CA ASN A 246 6.37 6.24 -0.28
C ASN A 246 6.52 4.96 0.56
N ASN A 247 6.61 5.11 1.88
CA ASN A 247 6.63 3.98 2.79
C ASN A 247 5.39 3.11 2.63
N GLN A 248 4.19 3.71 2.56
CA GLN A 248 2.92 2.98 2.36
C GLN A 248 2.86 2.26 1.01
N ILE A 249 3.34 2.88 -0.07
CA ILE A 249 3.44 2.22 -1.38
C ILE A 249 4.35 0.99 -1.30
N ALA A 250 5.48 1.09 -0.60
CA ALA A 250 6.37 -0.06 -0.37
C ALA A 250 5.70 -1.17 0.46
N ALA A 251 4.82 -0.80 1.41
CA ALA A 251 3.97 -1.74 2.14
C ALA A 251 3.11 -2.56 1.21
N GLN A 252 2.33 -1.84 0.38
CA GLN A 252 1.38 -2.42 -0.53
C GLN A 252 2.08 -3.34 -1.52
N ASN A 253 3.25 -2.94 -2.02
CA ASN A 253 4.05 -3.80 -2.90
C ASN A 253 4.46 -5.11 -2.22
N THR A 254 4.82 -5.06 -0.94
CA THR A 254 5.20 -6.26 -0.17
C THR A 254 3.98 -7.16 0.06
N LEU A 255 2.84 -6.59 0.48
CA LEU A 255 1.58 -7.33 0.68
C LEU A 255 1.07 -7.95 -0.62
N ILE A 256 1.02 -7.18 -1.71
CA ILE A 256 0.61 -7.63 -3.05
C ILE A 256 1.52 -8.77 -3.52
N ASN A 257 2.84 -8.60 -3.43
CA ASN A 257 3.78 -9.60 -3.91
C ASN A 257 3.65 -10.91 -3.14
N LYS A 258 3.62 -10.84 -1.80
CA LYS A 258 3.41 -12.00 -0.93
C LYS A 258 2.11 -12.73 -1.27
N LEU A 259 0.99 -12.02 -1.28
CA LEU A 259 -0.31 -12.62 -1.56
C LEU A 259 -0.42 -13.18 -2.98
N THR A 260 0.20 -12.52 -3.98
CA THR A 260 0.23 -13.01 -5.37
C THR A 260 0.96 -14.35 -5.44
N ILE A 261 2.16 -14.45 -4.84
CA ILE A 261 2.94 -15.69 -4.84
C ILE A 261 2.23 -16.80 -4.06
N ASP A 262 1.63 -16.49 -2.91
CA ASP A 262 0.84 -17.48 -2.17
C ASP A 262 -0.38 -17.94 -2.97
N THR A 263 -0.98 -17.05 -3.78
CA THR A 263 -2.09 -17.40 -4.68
C THR A 263 -1.62 -18.30 -5.82
N GLU A 264 -0.44 -18.04 -6.40
CA GLU A 264 0.20 -18.96 -7.36
C GLU A 264 0.40 -20.35 -6.73
N GLN A 265 0.89 -20.43 -5.49
CA GLN A 265 1.02 -21.70 -4.77
C GLN A 265 -0.33 -22.39 -4.54
N ARG A 266 -1.37 -21.65 -4.15
CA ARG A 266 -2.73 -22.19 -3.99
C ARG A 266 -3.26 -22.76 -5.31
N ILE A 267 -2.98 -22.11 -6.43
CA ILE A 267 -3.35 -22.60 -7.77
C ILE A 267 -2.63 -23.92 -8.12
N VAL A 268 -1.34 -24.03 -7.81
CA VAL A 268 -0.58 -25.29 -7.99
C VAL A 268 -1.21 -26.43 -7.17
N LEU A 269 -1.56 -26.15 -5.91
CA LEU A 269 -2.24 -27.12 -5.04
C LEU A 269 -3.63 -27.50 -5.58
N TYR A 270 -4.36 -26.54 -6.15
CA TYR A 270 -5.65 -26.78 -6.78
C TYR A 270 -5.52 -27.73 -7.95
N LYS A 271 -4.55 -27.49 -8.84
CA LYS A 271 -4.36 -28.34 -10.01
C LYS A 271 -3.95 -29.76 -9.62
N ALA A 272 -3.07 -29.89 -8.64
CA ALA A 272 -2.68 -31.20 -8.13
C ALA A 272 -3.87 -31.95 -7.52
N LEU A 273 -4.78 -31.25 -6.82
CA LEU A 273 -6.02 -31.85 -6.32
C LEU A 273 -6.92 -32.30 -7.47
N GLU A 274 -7.13 -31.45 -8.47
CA GLU A 274 -7.91 -31.76 -9.67
C GLU A 274 -7.39 -33.02 -10.37
N ASP A 275 -6.08 -33.11 -10.61
CA ASP A 275 -5.44 -34.27 -11.24
C ASP A 275 -5.59 -35.54 -10.40
N SER A 276 -5.49 -35.43 -9.06
CA SER A 276 -5.70 -36.55 -8.15
C SER A 276 -7.16 -37.02 -8.16
N LEU A 277 -8.12 -36.10 -8.25
CA LEU A 277 -9.54 -36.41 -8.37
C LEU A 277 -9.86 -37.08 -9.71
N LYS A 278 -9.32 -36.55 -10.82
CA LYS A 278 -9.42 -37.16 -12.15
C LYS A 278 -8.85 -38.56 -12.17
N THR A 279 -7.69 -38.78 -11.57
CA THR A 279 -7.07 -40.12 -11.46
C THR A 279 -7.94 -41.09 -10.65
N ALA A 280 -8.48 -40.63 -9.51
CA ALA A 280 -9.37 -41.44 -8.68
C ALA A 280 -10.67 -41.80 -9.42
N ALA A 281 -11.23 -40.85 -10.17
CA ALA A 281 -12.43 -41.07 -10.99
C ALA A 281 -12.17 -42.03 -12.16
N GLN A 282 -11.07 -41.85 -12.91
CA GLN A 282 -10.71 -42.74 -14.02
C GLN A 282 -10.47 -44.19 -13.58
N GLN A 283 -9.92 -44.40 -12.38
CA GLN A 283 -9.71 -45.73 -11.81
C GLN A 283 -11.02 -46.44 -11.44
N ASP A 284 -12.06 -45.69 -11.07
CA ASP A 284 -13.41 -46.24 -10.83
C ASP A 284 -14.14 -46.54 -12.16
N VAL A 285 -13.91 -45.71 -13.20
CA VAL A 285 -14.45 -45.88 -14.56
C VAL A 285 -13.91 -47.13 -15.27
N ALA A 286 -12.71 -47.63 -14.92
CA ALA A 286 -12.23 -48.93 -15.38
C ALA A 286 -13.15 -50.10 -14.97
N HIS A 287 -14.07 -49.89 -14.02
CA HIS A 287 -15.02 -50.90 -13.55
C HIS A 287 -16.50 -50.59 -13.84
N LYS A 288 -16.86 -49.39 -14.35
CA LYS A 288 -18.24 -49.06 -14.78
C LYS A 288 -18.27 -48.17 -16.03
N ILE A 289 -18.95 -48.65 -17.07
CA ILE A 289 -19.02 -48.11 -18.44
C ILE A 289 -19.81 -46.77 -18.55
N ASN A 290 -19.23 -45.84 -19.33
CA ASN A 290 -19.75 -44.71 -20.14
C ASN A 290 -20.66 -43.60 -19.56
N THR A 291 -21.29 -43.71 -18.39
CA THR A 291 -22.22 -42.66 -17.89
C THR A 291 -21.62 -41.69 -16.88
N LEU A 292 -20.44 -41.98 -16.32
CA LEU A 292 -19.83 -41.18 -15.25
C LEU A 292 -18.73 -40.22 -15.74
N GLY A 293 -18.15 -40.47 -16.92
CA GLY A 293 -17.16 -39.58 -17.54
C GLY A 293 -17.73 -38.19 -17.80
N SER A 294 -18.97 -38.10 -18.30
CA SER A 294 -19.65 -36.83 -18.52
C SER A 294 -19.91 -36.08 -17.21
N GLN A 295 -20.24 -36.77 -16.10
CA GLN A 295 -20.53 -36.11 -14.83
C GLN A 295 -19.27 -35.55 -14.13
N VAL A 296 -18.12 -36.19 -14.32
CA VAL A 296 -16.83 -35.71 -13.79
C VAL A 296 -16.34 -34.52 -14.59
N ASP A 297 -16.45 -34.57 -15.92
CA ASP A 297 -16.15 -33.43 -16.78
C ASP A 297 -17.12 -32.27 -16.48
N THR A 298 -18.42 -32.53 -16.28
CA THR A 298 -19.39 -31.50 -15.88
C THR A 298 -19.11 -30.92 -14.49
N ALA A 299 -18.74 -31.72 -13.49
CA ALA A 299 -18.44 -31.18 -12.16
C ALA A 299 -17.13 -30.35 -12.14
N ALA A 300 -16.12 -30.78 -12.92
CA ALA A 300 -14.89 -30.02 -13.10
C ALA A 300 -15.15 -28.73 -13.91
N GLU A 301 -15.96 -28.80 -14.97
CA GLU A 301 -16.39 -27.63 -15.77
C GLU A 301 -17.28 -26.68 -14.98
N GLU A 302 -18.23 -27.16 -14.15
CA GLU A 302 -19.07 -26.33 -13.28
C GLU A 302 -18.23 -25.64 -12.19
N THR A 303 -17.23 -26.34 -11.64
CA THR A 303 -16.30 -25.73 -10.68
C THR A 303 -15.41 -24.70 -11.38
N MET A 304 -14.90 -24.99 -12.59
CA MET A 304 -14.12 -24.03 -13.40
C MET A 304 -14.96 -22.84 -13.87
N ALA A 305 -16.23 -23.05 -14.25
CA ALA A 305 -17.16 -21.99 -14.62
C ALA A 305 -17.57 -21.15 -13.39
N GLY A 306 -17.72 -21.79 -12.22
CA GLY A 306 -17.92 -21.12 -10.93
C GLY A 306 -16.71 -20.27 -10.51
N ILE A 307 -15.50 -20.72 -10.81
CA ILE A 307 -14.26 -19.94 -10.59
C ILE A 307 -14.11 -18.84 -11.65
N GLY A 308 -14.33 -19.13 -12.93
CA GLY A 308 -14.27 -18.14 -14.01
C GLY A 308 -15.32 -17.03 -13.88
N SER A 309 -16.45 -17.32 -13.22
CA SER A 309 -17.49 -16.33 -12.89
C SER A 309 -17.26 -15.60 -11.55
N ALA A 310 -16.63 -16.23 -10.56
CA ALA A 310 -16.39 -15.65 -9.23
C ALA A 310 -15.01 -14.99 -9.04
N SER A 311 -14.03 -15.30 -9.90
CA SER A 311 -12.67 -14.75 -9.81
C SER A 311 -12.52 -13.63 -10.83
N GLN A 312 -11.91 -12.51 -10.44
CA GLN A 312 -11.55 -11.46 -11.39
C GLN A 312 -10.57 -12.01 -12.43
N ARG A 313 -10.41 -11.30 -13.57
CA ARG A 313 -9.52 -11.67 -14.69
C ARG A 313 -8.15 -12.18 -14.25
N HIS A 314 -7.63 -11.70 -13.12
CA HIS A 314 -6.32 -12.05 -12.58
C HIS A 314 -6.13 -13.53 -12.23
N ILE A 315 -7.08 -14.19 -11.57
CA ILE A 315 -6.97 -15.63 -11.28
C ILE A 315 -7.14 -16.46 -12.55
N GLY A 316 -8.02 -16.02 -13.46
CA GLY A 316 -8.14 -16.64 -14.79
C GLY A 316 -6.81 -16.62 -15.54
N ASP A 317 -6.15 -15.45 -15.58
CA ASP A 317 -4.83 -15.28 -16.20
C ASP A 317 -3.76 -16.17 -15.53
N LEU A 318 -3.76 -16.27 -14.19
CA LEU A 318 -2.82 -17.12 -13.45
C LEU A 318 -3.07 -18.62 -13.68
N LEU A 319 -4.34 -19.03 -13.77
CA LEU A 319 -4.73 -20.40 -14.10
C LEU A 319 -4.30 -20.77 -15.52
N GLU A 320 -4.54 -19.89 -16.49
CA GLU A 320 -4.15 -20.07 -17.89
C GLU A 320 -2.62 -20.06 -18.07
N MET A 321 -1.93 -19.16 -17.37
CA MET A 321 -0.46 -19.15 -17.34
C MET A 321 0.10 -20.42 -16.72
N HIS A 322 -0.52 -20.97 -15.68
CA HIS A 322 -0.10 -22.24 -15.10
C HIS A 322 -0.41 -23.44 -16.01
N GLU A 323 -1.49 -23.41 -16.78
CA GLU A 323 -1.78 -24.43 -17.81
C GLU A 323 -0.78 -24.39 -18.97
N LYS A 324 -0.36 -23.20 -19.41
CA LYS A 324 0.53 -23.01 -20.57
C LYS A 324 2.01 -23.02 -20.23
N ASN A 325 2.38 -22.50 -19.06
CA ASN A 325 3.72 -22.52 -18.50
C ASN A 325 3.67 -23.31 -17.19
N MET A 326 4.27 -24.51 -17.18
CA MET A 326 4.67 -25.12 -15.91
C MET A 326 5.72 -24.20 -15.26
N LEU A 327 5.29 -23.18 -14.51
CA LEU A 327 6.18 -22.56 -13.52
C LEU A 327 6.67 -23.70 -12.65
N SER A 328 7.98 -23.94 -12.64
CA SER A 328 8.49 -25.04 -11.85
C SER A 328 8.13 -24.76 -10.38
N THR A 329 7.62 -25.76 -9.67
CA THR A 329 7.30 -25.62 -8.24
C THR A 329 8.49 -25.07 -7.44
N GLN A 330 9.72 -25.30 -7.93
CA GLN A 330 10.96 -24.76 -7.38
C GLN A 330 11.09 -23.22 -7.54
N ASP A 331 10.66 -22.66 -8.66
CA ASP A 331 10.70 -21.20 -8.90
C ASP A 331 9.70 -20.47 -7.99
N ILE A 332 8.49 -21.02 -7.85
CA ILE A 332 7.47 -20.49 -6.93
C ILE A 332 8.00 -20.54 -5.49
N GLN A 333 8.60 -21.65 -5.06
CA GLN A 333 9.20 -21.76 -3.73
C GLN A 333 10.34 -20.75 -3.49
N ARG A 334 11.19 -20.52 -4.49
CA ARG A 334 12.27 -19.52 -4.39
C ARG A 334 11.70 -18.11 -4.24
N ARG A 335 10.74 -17.74 -5.09
CA ARG A 335 10.04 -16.43 -5.03
C ARG A 335 9.32 -16.27 -3.70
N LYS A 336 8.66 -17.33 -3.22
CA LYS A 336 7.98 -17.35 -1.94
C LYS A 336 8.92 -17.02 -0.80
N LYS A 337 10.07 -17.70 -0.71
CA LYS A 337 11.07 -17.41 0.33
C LYS A 337 11.47 -15.93 0.36
N LEU A 338 11.73 -15.34 -0.81
CA LEU A 338 12.10 -13.91 -0.90
C LEU A 338 10.95 -12.99 -0.46
N ALA A 339 9.72 -13.33 -0.83
CA ALA A 339 8.53 -12.58 -0.44
C ALA A 339 8.25 -12.71 1.07
N ASP A 340 8.42 -13.90 1.64
CA ASP A 340 8.30 -14.17 3.08
C ASP A 340 9.35 -13.38 3.86
N ASP A 341 10.60 -13.38 3.42
CA ASP A 341 11.68 -12.63 4.06
C ASP A 341 11.41 -11.11 4.02
N ALA A 342 10.88 -10.60 2.91
CA ALA A 342 10.50 -9.18 2.78
C ALA A 342 9.29 -8.84 3.65
N PHE A 343 8.29 -9.71 3.67
CA PHE A 343 7.10 -9.57 4.52
C PHE A 343 7.49 -9.57 5.99
N ALA A 344 8.32 -10.52 6.43
CA ALA A 344 8.76 -10.65 7.82
C ALA A 344 9.53 -9.41 8.29
N ARG A 345 10.47 -8.91 7.49
CA ARG A 345 11.21 -7.68 7.83
C ARG A 345 10.28 -6.48 8.06
N ARG A 346 9.19 -6.39 7.29
CA ARG A 346 8.30 -5.22 7.31
C ARG A 346 7.14 -5.36 8.31
N PHE A 347 6.65 -6.57 8.52
CA PHE A 347 5.46 -6.88 9.31
C PHE A 347 5.77 -7.78 10.52
N GLN A 348 7.01 -7.75 11.03
CA GLN A 348 7.44 -8.58 12.17
C GLN A 348 6.48 -8.52 13.35
N THR A 349 6.06 -7.33 13.77
CA THR A 349 5.11 -7.17 14.88
C THR A 349 3.75 -7.84 14.61
N VAL A 350 3.28 -7.81 13.37
CA VAL A 350 2.05 -8.51 12.97
C VAL A 350 2.27 -10.01 13.04
N MET A 351 3.41 -10.50 12.54
CA MET A 351 3.76 -11.92 12.63
C MET A 351 3.87 -12.40 14.08
N ASP A 352 4.51 -11.65 14.96
CA ASP A 352 4.64 -12.01 16.38
C ASP A 352 3.27 -12.08 17.05
N LYS A 353 2.39 -11.13 16.73
CA LYS A 353 1.00 -11.13 17.21
C LYS A 353 0.20 -12.30 16.64
N HIS A 354 0.33 -12.59 15.36
CA HIS A 354 -0.34 -13.70 14.68
C HIS A 354 0.10 -15.05 15.29
N ASN A 355 1.40 -15.24 15.43
CA ASN A 355 2.00 -16.44 16.01
C ASN A 355 1.63 -16.64 17.49
N SER A 356 1.52 -15.56 18.26
CA SER A 356 1.11 -15.60 19.67
C SER A 356 -0.41 -15.72 19.85
N ALA A 357 -1.23 -15.30 18.89
CA ALA A 357 -2.67 -15.56 18.91
C ALA A 357 -2.98 -17.03 18.58
N ASN A 358 -2.12 -17.70 17.80
CA ASN A 358 -2.19 -19.12 17.50
C ASN A 358 -1.67 -20.01 18.66
N TYR A 359 -2.28 -19.90 19.86
CA TYR A 359 -2.08 -20.86 20.98
C TYR A 359 -2.85 -22.18 20.80
N VAL A 360 -2.94 -22.69 19.56
CA VAL A 360 -3.29 -24.09 19.29
C VAL A 360 -2.50 -24.56 18.07
N LYS A 361 -1.20 -24.79 18.26
CA LYS A 361 -0.55 -25.86 17.50
C LYS A 361 -1.14 -27.19 17.99
N PRO A 362 -1.58 -28.10 17.11
CA PRO A 362 -1.97 -29.44 17.53
C PRO A 362 -0.82 -30.17 18.24
#